data_AF-A0A430V329-F1
#
_entry.id   AF-A0A430V329-F1
#
_cell.length_a   1.000
_cell.length_b   1.000
_cell.length_c   1.000
_cell.angle_alpha   90.00
_cell.angle_beta   90.00
_cell.angle_gamma   90.00
#
_symmetry.space_group_name_H-M   'P 1'
#
loop_
_entity.id
_entity.type
_entity.pdbx_description
1 polymer ?
#
loop_
_entity_poly.entity_id
_entity_poly.type
_entity_poly.pdbx_seq_one_letter_code
_entity_poly.pdbx_strand_id
1 'polypeptide(L)'
;TRFGLYLRSVGENPKAADLFGVSVDGVRYGALALGAGLIGMAGAYLSLAYRPSWTDGMTSGLGWVAIALVILAAWQPLRAVFGAYLFGLLFFLQFRLQGSVPIPSEAFAAMPYLLVILVLALSGRARAPKALGQPFDRGR
;
A
#
# COMPACT_ATOMS: atom_id res chain seq x y z
N THR A 1 6.83 8.94 17.15
CA THR A 1 7.90 9.85 16.71
C THR A 1 7.30 11.21 16.36
N ARG A 2 8.06 12.32 16.47
CA ARG A 2 7.55 13.67 16.15
C ARG A 2 6.98 13.77 14.73
N PHE A 3 7.72 13.25 13.75
CA PHE A 3 7.27 13.23 12.35
C PHE A 3 5.93 12.50 12.15
N GLY A 4 5.75 11.34 12.79
CA GLY A 4 4.49 10.59 12.70
C GLY A 4 3.29 11.31 13.33
N LEU A 5 3.52 12.10 14.38
CA LEU A 5 2.48 12.95 14.96
C LEU A 5 2.10 14.10 14.04
N TYR A 6 3.09 14.77 13.41
CA TYR A 6 2.84 15.83 12.43
C TYR A 6 2.08 15.32 11.20
N LEU A 7 2.45 14.15 10.68
CA LEU A 7 1.75 13.56 9.54
C LEU A 7 0.28 13.24 9.87
N ARG A 8 0.02 12.69 11.06
CA ARG A 8 -1.35 12.41 11.53
C ARG A 8 -2.14 13.70 11.80
N SER A 9 -1.53 14.70 12.44
CA SER A 9 -2.22 15.96 12.76
C SER A 9 -2.59 16.72 11.49
N VAL A 10 -1.71 16.76 10.49
CA VAL A 10 -1.99 17.38 9.18
C VAL A 10 -3.11 16.65 8.43
N GLY A 11 -3.22 15.33 8.59
CA GLY A 11 -4.31 14.53 7.99
C GLY A 11 -5.66 14.66 8.71
N GLU A 12 -5.65 14.82 10.05
CA GLU A 12 -6.87 14.94 10.85
C GLU A 12 -7.42 16.37 10.92
N ASN A 13 -6.55 17.37 11.17
CA ASN A 13 -6.93 18.78 11.26
C ASN A 13 -5.76 19.68 10.80
N PRO A 14 -5.68 20.01 9.49
CA PRO A 14 -4.58 20.81 8.95
C PRO A 14 -4.56 22.23 9.50
N LYS A 15 -5.72 22.84 9.77
CA LYS A 15 -5.79 24.20 10.34
C LYS A 15 -5.17 24.27 11.73
N ALA A 16 -5.47 23.29 12.58
CA ALA A 16 -4.85 23.20 13.91
C ALA A 16 -3.35 22.98 13.80
N ALA A 17 -2.87 22.15 12.86
CA ALA A 17 -1.44 21.91 12.67
C ALA A 17 -0.68 23.19 12.27
N ASP A 18 -1.27 24.03 11.41
CA ASP A 18 -0.66 25.30 10.98
C ASP A 18 -0.57 26.32 12.13
N LEU A 19 -1.59 26.39 13.01
CA LEU A 19 -1.56 27.24 14.21
C LEU A 19 -0.43 26.89 15.18
N PHE A 20 -0.03 25.61 15.23
CA PHE A 20 1.12 25.16 16.03
C PHE A 20 2.46 25.26 15.28
N GLY A 21 2.49 25.93 14.12
CA GLY A 21 3.71 26.20 13.34
C GLY A 21 4.19 25.04 12.45
N VAL A 22 3.35 24.02 12.22
CA VAL A 22 3.67 22.91 11.29
C VAL A 22 3.27 23.29 9.87
N SER A 23 4.22 23.25 8.94
CA SER A 23 3.95 23.51 7.53
C SER A 23 3.12 22.39 6.89
N VAL A 24 1.81 22.61 6.75
CA VAL A 24 0.86 21.63 6.16
C VAL A 24 1.27 21.21 4.76
N ASP A 25 1.56 22.17 3.88
CA ASP A 25 1.95 21.90 2.49
C ASP A 25 3.27 21.13 2.43
N GLY A 26 4.26 21.55 3.22
CA GLY A 26 5.56 20.88 3.29
C GLY A 26 5.42 19.42 3.70
N VAL A 27 4.59 19.12 4.70
CA VAL A 27 4.33 17.74 5.15
C VAL A 27 3.56 16.94 4.08
N ARG A 28 2.54 17.53 3.44
CA ARG A 28 1.75 16.86 2.39
C ARG A 28 2.58 16.55 1.15
N TYR A 29 3.32 17.53 0.63
CA TYR A 29 4.20 17.36 -0.53
C TYR A 29 5.36 16.41 -0.22
N GLY A 30 5.96 16.50 0.98
CA GLY A 30 6.99 15.56 1.41
C GLY A 30 6.49 14.12 1.46
N ALA A 31 5.30 13.89 2.05
CA ALA A 31 4.69 12.57 2.08
C ALA A 31 4.34 12.04 0.68
N LEU A 32 3.84 12.90 -0.20
CA LEU A 32 3.54 12.55 -1.60
C LEU A 32 4.82 12.18 -2.36
N ALA A 33 5.89 12.98 -2.24
CA ALA A 33 7.16 12.73 -2.91
C ALA A 33 7.79 11.41 -2.45
N LEU A 34 7.78 11.13 -1.15
CA LEU A 34 8.25 9.86 -0.61
C LEU A 34 7.42 8.67 -1.14
N GLY A 35 6.09 8.78 -1.14
CA GLY A 35 5.21 7.75 -1.67
C GLY A 35 5.44 7.50 -3.17
N ALA A 36 5.54 8.56 -3.97
CA ALA A 36 5.85 8.47 -5.39
C ALA A 36 7.23 7.85 -5.64
N GLY A 37 8.23 8.19 -4.82
CA GLY A 37 9.56 7.59 -4.89
C GLY A 37 9.54 6.07 -4.64
N LEU A 38 8.78 5.61 -3.64
CA LEU A 38 8.59 4.17 -3.37
C LEU A 38 7.90 3.45 -4.54
N ILE A 39 6.87 4.06 -5.12
CA ILE A 39 6.16 3.51 -6.29
C ILE A 39 7.09 3.45 -7.51
N GLY A 40 7.90 4.49 -7.74
CA GLY A 40 8.90 4.53 -8.80
C GLY A 40 9.95 3.43 -8.64
N MET A 41 10.46 3.22 -7.42
CA MET A 41 11.39 2.11 -7.12
C MET A 41 10.76 0.74 -7.37
N ALA A 42 9.48 0.55 -7.02
CA ALA A 42 8.78 -0.70 -7.32
C ALA A 42 8.65 -0.94 -8.84
N GLY A 43 8.38 0.09 -9.62
CA GLY A 43 8.37 0.01 -11.09
C GLY A 43 9.75 -0.30 -11.69
N ALA A 44 10.81 0.32 -11.17
CA ALA A 44 12.18 0.02 -11.58
C ALA A 44 12.56 -1.43 -11.26
N TYR A 45 12.21 -1.93 -10.07
CA TYR A 45 12.42 -3.33 -9.69
C TYR A 45 11.73 -4.31 -10.65
N LEU A 46 10.49 -3.98 -11.08
CA LEU A 46 9.75 -4.82 -12.02
C LEU A 46 10.54 -5.00 -13.33
N SER A 47 10.98 -3.90 -13.94
CA SER A 47 11.67 -3.87 -15.24
C SER A 47 13.13 -4.35 -15.20
N LEU A 48 13.83 -4.19 -14.08
CA LEU A 48 15.27 -4.48 -13.98
C LEU A 48 15.58 -5.82 -13.30
N ALA A 49 14.74 -6.29 -12.39
CA ALA A 49 15.03 -7.46 -11.56
C ALA A 49 13.98 -8.57 -11.66
N TYR A 50 12.69 -8.23 -11.64
CA TYR A 50 11.63 -9.26 -11.63
C TYR A 50 11.52 -9.99 -12.97
N ARG A 51 11.36 -9.26 -14.07
CA ARG A 51 11.57 -9.79 -15.42
C ARG A 51 12.47 -8.79 -16.17
N PRO A 52 13.78 -9.06 -16.36
CA PRO A 52 14.72 -8.12 -16.96
C PRO A 52 14.52 -7.97 -18.49
N SER A 53 13.30 -7.60 -18.88
CA SER A 53 12.86 -7.35 -20.24
C SER A 53 11.55 -6.56 -20.17
N TRP A 54 11.46 -5.50 -20.97
CA TRP A 54 10.21 -4.76 -21.12
C TRP A 54 9.31 -5.47 -22.12
N THR A 55 8.11 -5.85 -21.68
CA THR A 55 7.08 -6.50 -22.50
C THR A 55 5.73 -5.84 -22.22
N ASP A 56 4.88 -5.74 -23.24
CA ASP A 56 3.53 -5.22 -23.04
C ASP A 56 2.76 -6.08 -22.03
N GLY A 57 2.07 -5.43 -21.11
CA GLY A 57 1.31 -6.13 -20.06
C GLY A 57 2.17 -6.83 -19.00
N MET A 58 3.44 -6.42 -18.83
CA MET A 58 4.37 -6.99 -17.85
C MET A 58 3.82 -7.13 -16.43
N THR A 59 2.96 -6.21 -15.99
CA THR A 59 2.32 -6.24 -14.67
C THR A 59 1.30 -7.36 -14.51
N SER A 60 0.81 -7.94 -15.61
CA SER A 60 -0.08 -9.12 -15.65
C SER A 60 -1.25 -9.06 -14.66
N GLY A 61 -1.82 -7.87 -14.46
CA GLY A 61 -2.95 -7.67 -13.55
C GLY A 61 -2.59 -7.59 -12.05
N LEU A 62 -1.31 -7.64 -11.64
CA LEU A 62 -0.89 -7.55 -10.23
C LEU A 62 -1.34 -6.28 -9.48
N GLY A 63 -1.84 -5.26 -10.19
CA GLY A 63 -2.35 -4.02 -9.59
C GLY A 63 -3.49 -4.21 -8.59
N TRP A 64 -4.26 -5.29 -8.68
CA TRP A 64 -5.33 -5.57 -7.71
C TRP A 64 -4.78 -5.77 -6.28
N VAL A 65 -3.54 -6.27 -6.14
CA VAL A 65 -2.88 -6.48 -4.84
C VAL A 65 -2.69 -5.16 -4.10
N ALA A 66 -2.42 -4.07 -4.82
CA ALA A 66 -2.29 -2.74 -4.21
C ALA A 66 -3.59 -2.30 -3.53
N ILE A 67 -4.74 -2.54 -4.17
CA ILE A 67 -6.06 -2.23 -3.61
C ILE A 67 -6.31 -3.08 -2.36
N ALA A 68 -6.04 -4.38 -2.43
CA ALA A 68 -6.19 -5.29 -1.29
C ALA A 68 -5.30 -4.87 -0.11
N LEU A 69 -4.05 -4.49 -0.37
CA LEU A 69 -3.12 -4.01 0.65
C LEU A 69 -3.58 -2.71 1.30
N VAL A 70 -4.13 -1.76 0.53
CA VAL A 70 -4.67 -0.51 1.08
C VAL A 70 -5.82 -0.80 2.04
N ILE A 71 -6.72 -1.73 1.67
CA ILE A 71 -7.84 -2.12 2.52
C ILE A 71 -7.34 -2.81 3.80
N LEU A 72 -6.41 -3.76 3.68
CA LEU A 72 -5.79 -4.46 4.80
C LEU A 72 -5.04 -3.50 5.74
N ALA A 73 -4.33 -2.53 5.17
CA ALA A 73 -3.54 -1.57 5.92
C ALA A 73 -4.41 -0.69 6.82
N ALA A 74 -5.64 -0.39 6.40
CA ALA A 74 -6.61 0.41 7.17
C ALA A 74 -5.99 1.69 7.76
N TRP A 75 -5.26 2.46 6.94
CA TRP A 75 -4.55 3.69 7.32
C TRP A 75 -3.40 3.51 8.34
N GLN A 76 -2.98 2.27 8.61
CA GLN A 76 -1.84 1.95 9.47
C GLN A 76 -0.65 1.45 8.62
N PRO A 77 0.48 2.17 8.59
CA PRO A 77 1.60 1.81 7.70
C PRO A 77 2.25 0.47 8.06
N LEU A 78 2.32 0.11 9.35
CA LEU A 78 2.88 -1.18 9.77
C LEU A 78 2.06 -2.37 9.25
N ARG A 79 0.72 -2.22 9.19
CA ARG A 79 -0.14 -3.25 8.59
C ARG A 79 0.09 -3.39 7.09
N ALA A 80 0.37 -2.29 6.39
CA ALA A 80 0.71 -2.33 4.97
C ALA A 80 1.99 -3.14 4.71
N VAL A 81 3.03 -2.93 5.54
CA VAL A 81 4.30 -3.68 5.45
C VAL A 81 4.07 -5.16 5.71
N PHE A 82 3.35 -5.51 6.79
CA PHE A 82 3.03 -6.90 7.09
C PHE A 82 2.23 -7.56 5.97
N GLY A 83 1.21 -6.87 5.45
CA GLY A 83 0.44 -7.32 4.31
C GLY A 83 1.30 -7.57 3.07
N ALA A 84 2.22 -6.65 2.76
CA ALA A 84 3.10 -6.78 1.60
C ALA A 84 3.99 -8.02 1.70
N TYR A 85 4.56 -8.30 2.88
CA TYR A 85 5.31 -9.54 3.11
C TYR A 85 4.45 -10.79 2.98
N LEU A 86 3.21 -10.75 3.47
CA LEU A 86 2.30 -11.89 3.39
C LEU A 86 1.92 -12.21 1.94
N PHE A 87 1.60 -11.18 1.15
CA PHE A 87 1.36 -11.35 -0.30
C PHE A 87 2.62 -11.87 -1.02
N GLY A 88 3.79 -11.31 -0.72
CA GLY A 88 5.06 -11.78 -1.30
C GLY A 88 5.35 -13.25 -0.97
N LEU A 89 5.09 -13.66 0.28
CA LEU A 89 5.22 -15.05 0.71
C LEU A 89 4.26 -15.97 -0.06
N LEU A 90 3.00 -15.56 -0.24
CA LEU A 90 2.02 -16.35 -0.99
C LEU A 90 2.41 -16.48 -2.46
N PHE A 91 2.89 -15.42 -3.11
CA PHE A 91 3.37 -15.49 -4.49
C PHE A 91 4.58 -16.42 -4.62
N PHE A 92 5.53 -16.34 -3.69
CA PHE A 92 6.68 -17.23 -3.67
C PHE A 92 6.25 -18.70 -3.45
N LEU A 93 5.34 -18.95 -2.50
CA LEU A 93 4.87 -20.29 -2.19
C LEU A 93 4.06 -20.89 -3.34
N GLN A 94 3.20 -20.10 -3.99
CA GLN A 94 2.49 -20.49 -5.20
C GLN A 94 3.48 -20.96 -6.27
N PHE A 95 4.51 -20.16 -6.55
CA PHE A 95 5.52 -20.50 -7.55
C PHE A 95 6.32 -21.76 -7.17
N ARG A 96 6.63 -21.96 -5.88
CA ARG A 96 7.40 -23.11 -5.41
C ARG A 96 6.61 -24.42 -5.39
N LEU A 97 5.33 -24.35 -5.02
CA LEU A 97 4.44 -25.52 -4.90
C LEU A 97 3.90 -25.99 -6.26
N GLN A 98 3.86 -25.10 -7.25
CA GLN A 98 3.59 -25.49 -8.64
C GLN A 98 4.62 -26.53 -9.10
N GLY A 99 4.16 -27.77 -9.30
CA GLY A 99 4.98 -28.89 -9.79
C GLY A 99 5.58 -29.82 -8.72
N SER A 100 5.42 -29.53 -7.43
CA SER A 100 5.93 -30.40 -6.35
C SER A 100 4.85 -31.19 -5.60
N VAL A 101 3.57 -30.85 -5.78
CA VAL A 101 2.43 -31.53 -5.17
C VAL A 101 1.39 -31.85 -6.25
N PRO A 102 0.72 -33.02 -6.22
CA PRO A 102 -0.33 -33.40 -7.19
C PRO A 102 -1.65 -32.65 -6.95
N ILE A 103 -1.59 -31.34 -6.70
CA ILE A 103 -2.74 -30.44 -6.55
C ILE A 103 -2.80 -29.55 -7.79
N PRO A 104 -4.00 -29.29 -8.35
CA PRO A 104 -4.16 -28.40 -9.51
C PRO A 104 -3.55 -27.01 -9.26
N SER A 105 -2.92 -26.44 -10.28
CA SER A 105 -2.20 -25.16 -10.16
C SER A 105 -3.13 -23.98 -9.86
N GLU A 106 -4.40 -24.12 -10.21
CA GLU A 106 -5.50 -23.19 -9.97
C GLU A 106 -5.78 -23.03 -8.47
N ALA A 107 -5.64 -24.11 -7.69
CA ALA A 107 -5.82 -24.07 -6.24
C ALA A 107 -4.75 -23.19 -5.57
N PHE A 108 -3.51 -23.25 -6.06
CA PHE A 108 -2.42 -22.40 -5.56
C PHE A 108 -2.57 -20.95 -6.05
N ALA A 109 -3.04 -20.75 -7.29
CA ALA A 109 -3.34 -19.42 -7.82
C ALA A 109 -4.46 -18.71 -7.05
N ALA A 110 -5.36 -19.46 -6.41
CA ALA A 110 -6.42 -18.91 -5.57
C ALA A 110 -5.94 -18.40 -4.19
N MET A 111 -4.76 -18.80 -3.70
CA MET A 111 -4.30 -18.48 -2.33
C MET A 111 -4.27 -16.97 -2.01
N PRO A 112 -3.77 -16.08 -2.88
CA PRO A 112 -3.79 -14.64 -2.62
C PRO A 112 -5.21 -14.08 -2.48
N TYR A 113 -6.18 -14.63 -3.24
CA TYR A 113 -7.57 -14.20 -3.18
C TYR A 113 -8.27 -14.68 -1.90
N LEU A 114 -7.99 -15.92 -1.49
CA LEU A 114 -8.49 -16.47 -0.22
C LEU A 114 -7.99 -15.65 0.97
N LEU A 115 -6.72 -15.21 0.94
CA LEU A 115 -6.18 -14.29 1.93
C LEU A 115 -6.99 -13.00 2.01
N VAL A 116 -7.34 -12.40 0.87
CA VAL A 116 -8.11 -11.15 0.83
C VAL A 116 -9.49 -11.35 1.43
N ILE A 117 -10.18 -12.43 1.07
CA ILE A 117 -11.50 -12.75 1.62
C ILE A 117 -11.41 -12.92 3.14
N LEU A 118 -10.44 -13.68 3.63
CA LEU A 118 -10.21 -13.88 5.07
C LEU A 118 -9.95 -12.55 5.79
N VAL A 119 -9.07 -11.72 5.22
CA VAL A 119 -8.75 -10.40 5.77
C VAL A 119 -9.99 -9.52 5.82
N LEU A 120 -10.78 -9.46 4.74
CA LEU A 120 -12.00 -8.66 4.69
C LEU A 120 -13.03 -9.14 5.71
N ALA A 121 -13.19 -10.45 5.88
CA ALA A 121 -14.09 -11.03 6.87
C ALA A 121 -13.71 -10.68 8.31
N LEU A 122 -12.40 -10.53 8.58
CA LEU A 122 -11.87 -10.21 9.91
C LEU A 122 -11.65 -8.71 10.14
N SER A 123 -11.63 -7.89 9.08
CA SER A 123 -11.29 -6.48 9.16
C SER A 123 -12.46 -5.65 9.68
N GLY A 124 -12.19 -4.80 10.67
CA GLY A 124 -13.13 -3.81 11.18
C GLY A 124 -13.18 -2.53 10.34
N ARG A 125 -14.00 -1.56 10.76
CA ARG A 125 -14.10 -0.26 10.08
C ARG A 125 -12.79 0.51 10.16
N ALA A 126 -12.23 0.88 8.99
CA ALA A 126 -11.11 1.79 8.89
C ALA A 126 -11.60 3.25 8.97
N ARG A 127 -10.91 4.09 9.76
CA ARG A 127 -11.15 5.54 9.78
C ARG A 127 -10.13 6.24 8.90
N ALA A 128 -10.62 6.80 7.79
CA ALA A 128 -9.81 7.68 6.96
C ALA A 128 -9.55 9.02 7.65
N PRO A 129 -8.41 9.67 7.38
CA PRO A 129 -8.14 11.02 7.86
C PRO A 129 -9.23 11.99 7.41
N LYS A 130 -9.71 12.84 8.32
CA LYS A 130 -10.85 13.74 8.05
C LYS A 130 -10.59 14.76 6.94
N ALA A 131 -9.36 15.22 6.81
CA ALA A 131 -8.97 16.21 5.81
C ALA A 131 -8.39 15.56 4.53
N LEU A 132 -8.60 14.25 4.34
CA LEU A 132 -8.17 13.56 3.13
C LEU A 132 -8.87 14.13 1.89
N GLY A 133 -8.10 14.46 0.86
CA GLY A 133 -8.63 15.00 -0.40
C GLY A 133 -9.12 16.45 -0.32
N GLN A 134 -9.08 17.08 0.85
CA GLN A 134 -9.46 18.49 1.01
C GLN A 134 -8.25 19.39 0.76
N PRO A 135 -8.33 20.35 -0.19
CA PRO A 135 -7.31 21.37 -0.37
C PRO A 135 -7.07 22.14 0.93
N PHE A 136 -5.82 22.43 1.24
CA PHE A 136 -5.48 23.32 2.35
C PHE A 136 -5.41 24.75 1.82
N ASP A 137 -6.10 25.66 2.48
CA ASP A 137 -6.05 27.10 2.23
C ASP A 137 -5.76 27.78 3.56
N ARG A 138 -4.65 28.53 3.62
CA ARG A 138 -4.23 29.26 4.83
C ARG A 138 -5.09 30.51 5.06
N GLY A 139 -5.77 31.02 4.04
CA GLY A 139 -6.54 32.27 4.08
C GLY A 139 -8.00 32.15 4.50
N ARG A 140 -8.52 30.95 4.76
CA ARG A 140 -9.91 30.65 5.14
C ARG A 140 -10.00 29.73 6.34
#